data_AF-A0A455UG79-F1
#
_entry.id   AF-A0A455UG79-F1
#
_cell.length_a   1.000
_cell.length_b   1.000
_cell.length_c   1.000
_cell.angle_alpha   90.00
_cell.angle_beta   90.00
_cell.angle_gamma   90.00
#
_symmetry.space_group_name_H-M   'P 1'
#
loop_
_entity.id
_entity.type
_entity.pdbx_description
1 polymer ?
#
loop_
_entity_poly.entity_id
_entity_poly.type
_entity_poly.pdbx_seq_one_letter_code
_entity_poly.pdbx_strand_id
1 'polypeptide(L)'
;MYSSRWCRALDTAELMALGPVTLTPWLDSFFRGRGDQEFITQTAQEQIAAWQGSGNLLLVTHQVNITALIGGGVGSGEMIVVRPTDDSFRVVGRVRISGQ
;
A
#
# COMPACT_ATOMS: atom_id res chain seq x y z
N MET A 1 -0.54 0.36 11.47
CA MET A 1 -0.08 0.67 10.11
C MET A 1 0.73 -0.51 9.60
N TYR A 2 0.71 -0.81 8.30
CA TYR A 2 1.57 -1.84 7.72
C TYR A 2 2.53 -1.23 6.70
N SER A 3 3.74 -1.78 6.61
CA SER A 3 4.75 -1.35 5.65
C SER A 3 5.45 -2.54 4.99
N SER A 4 5.88 -2.33 3.75
CA SER A 4 6.97 -3.11 3.17
C SER A 4 8.19 -3.11 4.09
N ARG A 5 8.95 -4.21 4.04
CA ARG A 5 10.21 -4.40 4.76
C ARG A 5 11.38 -3.62 4.18
N TRP A 6 11.21 -2.98 3.02
CA TRP A 6 12.31 -2.31 2.33
C TRP A 6 12.51 -0.92 2.91
N CYS A 7 13.77 -0.54 3.19
CA CYS A 7 14.11 0.66 3.97
C CYS A 7 13.30 1.90 3.57
N ARG A 8 13.27 2.27 2.29
CA ARG A 8 12.52 3.48 1.83
C ARG A 8 11.03 3.51 2.24
N ALA A 9 10.36 2.36 2.26
CA ALA A 9 8.96 2.26 2.65
C ALA A 9 8.83 2.26 4.17
N LEU A 10 9.71 1.53 4.84
CA LEU A 10 9.80 1.52 6.30
C LEU A 10 10.09 2.91 6.87
N ASP A 11 11.11 3.59 6.34
CA ASP A 11 11.47 4.96 6.73
C ASP A 11 10.28 5.91 6.56
N THR A 12 9.52 5.79 5.46
CA THR A 12 8.30 6.58 5.25
C THR A 12 7.26 6.28 6.33
N ALA A 13 7.01 5.01 6.63
CA ALA A 13 6.04 4.58 7.64
C ALA A 13 6.42 5.07 9.05
N GLU A 14 7.69 4.96 9.42
CA GLU A 14 8.22 5.39 10.72
C GLU A 14 8.19 6.91 10.87
N LEU A 15 8.64 7.65 9.84
CA LEU A 15 8.68 9.13 9.88
C LEU A 15 7.29 9.78 9.89
N MET A 16 6.24 9.07 9.46
CA MET A 16 4.86 9.56 9.60
C MET A 16 4.41 9.69 11.07
N ALA A 17 5.06 8.98 12.00
CA ALA A 17 4.79 9.05 13.44
C ALA A 17 3.30 8.83 13.83
N LEU A 18 2.58 7.97 13.10
CA LEU A 18 1.15 7.67 13.33
C LEU A 18 0.90 6.42 14.19
N GLY A 19 1.93 5.91 14.86
CA GLY A 19 1.87 4.72 15.72
C GLY A 19 2.72 3.55 15.22
N PRO A 20 2.53 2.35 15.79
CA PRO A 20 3.35 1.18 15.46
C PRO A 20 3.25 0.74 14.00
N VAL A 21 4.39 0.38 13.42
CA VAL A 21 4.53 -0.15 12.06
C VAL A 21 4.68 -1.67 12.11
N THR A 22 3.79 -2.38 11.44
CA THR A 22 3.90 -3.83 11.24
C THR A 22 4.55 -4.12 9.88
N LEU A 23 5.67 -4.82 9.90
CA LEU A 23 6.40 -5.24 8.70
C LEU A 23 5.73 -6.42 8.02
N THR A 24 5.41 -6.30 6.73
CA THR A 24 4.65 -7.32 6.00
C THR A 24 5.25 -7.65 4.62
N PRO A 25 5.61 -8.92 4.36
CA PRO A 25 6.15 -9.35 3.06
C PRO A 25 5.20 -9.10 1.87
N TRP A 26 3.89 -9.17 2.09
CA TRP A 26 2.88 -8.91 1.05
C TRP A 26 2.75 -7.43 0.66
N LEU A 27 3.59 -6.55 1.22
CA LEU A 27 3.77 -5.17 0.75
C LEU A 27 5.13 -4.95 0.07
N ASP A 28 5.99 -5.97 -0.03
CA ASP A 28 7.28 -5.83 -0.70
C ASP A 28 7.14 -5.68 -2.22
N SER A 29 8.11 -5.02 -2.84
CA SER A 29 8.07 -4.81 -4.28
C SER A 29 8.39 -6.08 -5.05
N PHE A 30 7.51 -6.48 -5.94
CA PHE A 30 7.79 -7.51 -6.95
C PHE A 30 8.53 -6.97 -8.20
N PHE A 31 8.94 -5.69 -8.21
CA PHE A 31 9.60 -5.09 -9.38
C PHE A 31 10.85 -5.88 -9.78
N ARG A 32 10.96 -6.19 -11.08
CA ARG A 32 12.03 -6.99 -11.69
C ARG A 32 12.17 -8.39 -11.08
N GLY A 33 11.05 -9.06 -10.80
CA GLY A 33 11.05 -10.47 -10.37
C GLY A 33 11.51 -10.70 -8.94
N ARG A 34 11.48 -9.67 -8.08
CA ARG A 34 11.84 -9.78 -6.65
C ARG A 34 10.73 -10.37 -5.77
N GLY A 35 9.63 -10.79 -6.39
CA GLY A 35 8.49 -11.44 -5.76
C GLY A 35 7.50 -11.91 -6.82
N ASP A 36 6.56 -12.73 -6.40
CA ASP A 36 5.43 -13.18 -7.22
C ASP A 36 4.32 -12.12 -7.17
N GLN A 37 4.05 -11.49 -8.32
CA GLN A 37 3.05 -10.44 -8.43
C GLN A 37 1.65 -10.95 -8.08
N GLU A 38 1.26 -12.13 -8.56
CA GLU A 38 -0.08 -12.68 -8.36
C GLU A 38 -0.29 -12.97 -6.89
N PHE A 39 0.64 -13.69 -6.27
CA PHE A 39 0.60 -14.01 -4.85
C PHE A 39 0.58 -12.75 -3.96
N ILE A 40 1.45 -11.78 -4.24
CA ILE A 40 1.52 -10.53 -3.45
C ILE A 40 0.23 -9.72 -3.59
N THR A 41 -0.31 -9.60 -4.81
CA THR A 41 -1.52 -8.81 -5.06
C THR A 41 -2.75 -9.47 -4.42
N GLN A 42 -2.90 -10.79 -4.58
CA GLN A 42 -3.98 -11.55 -3.95
C GLN A 42 -3.91 -11.46 -2.42
N THR A 43 -2.74 -11.68 -1.83
CA THR A 43 -2.56 -11.55 -0.37
C THR A 43 -2.92 -10.15 0.10
N ALA A 44 -2.51 -9.10 -0.61
CA ALA A 44 -2.86 -7.73 -0.26
C ALA A 44 -4.37 -7.49 -0.31
N GLN A 45 -5.07 -7.99 -1.34
CA GLN A 45 -6.53 -7.91 -1.44
C GLN A 45 -7.23 -8.58 -0.26
N GLU A 46 -6.82 -9.81 0.08
CA GLU A 46 -7.37 -10.57 1.20
C GLU A 46 -7.16 -9.86 2.54
N GLN A 47 -5.94 -9.35 2.80
CA GLN A 47 -5.61 -8.64 4.04
C GLN A 47 -6.39 -7.33 4.18
N ILE A 48 -6.59 -6.61 3.08
CA ILE A 48 -7.39 -5.37 3.08
C ILE A 48 -8.87 -5.70 3.32
N ALA A 49 -9.42 -6.74 2.67
CA ALA A 49 -10.81 -7.16 2.83
C ALA A 49 -11.11 -7.69 4.24
N ALA A 50 -10.14 -8.36 4.87
CA ALA A 50 -10.26 -8.90 6.22
C ALA A 50 -10.09 -7.85 7.33
N TRP A 51 -9.72 -6.62 7.00
CA TRP A 51 -9.43 -5.60 8.01
C TRP A 51 -10.70 -5.06 8.69
N GLN A 52 -10.76 -5.20 10.01
CA GLN A 52 -11.89 -4.76 10.85
C GLN A 52 -11.50 -3.69 11.89
N GLY A 53 -10.36 -3.02 11.69
CA GLY A 53 -9.88 -1.99 12.61
C GLY A 53 -10.73 -0.72 12.59
N SER A 54 -10.58 0.12 13.61
CA SER A 54 -11.19 1.46 13.61
C SER A 54 -10.41 2.42 12.70
N GLY A 55 -11.10 3.39 12.12
CA GLY A 55 -10.49 4.45 11.31
C GLY A 55 -10.15 4.02 9.88
N ASN A 56 -8.92 4.28 9.44
CA ASN A 56 -8.43 3.92 8.10
C ASN A 56 -7.22 2.97 8.22
N LEU A 57 -7.19 1.95 7.35
CA LEU A 57 -6.00 1.13 7.12
C LEU A 57 -4.98 1.89 6.29
N LEU A 58 -3.80 2.13 6.86
CA LEU A 58 -2.68 2.75 6.15
C LEU A 58 -1.61 1.71 5.81
N LEU A 59 -1.31 1.61 4.50
CA LEU A 59 -0.35 0.69 3.90
C LEU A 59 0.74 1.49 3.19
N VAL A 60 2.01 1.25 3.53
CA VAL A 60 3.16 1.90 2.88
C VAL A 60 3.89 0.89 2.01
N THR A 61 3.87 1.11 0.69
CA THR A 61 4.35 0.14 -0.29
C THR A 61 4.91 0.83 -1.55
N HIS A 62 5.07 0.08 -2.64
CA HIS A 62 5.74 0.51 -3.86
C HIS A 62 4.75 0.75 -4.99
N GLN A 63 5.16 1.56 -5.98
CA GLN A 63 4.32 1.89 -7.14
C GLN A 63 3.74 0.66 -7.84
N VAL A 64 4.52 -0.42 -8.00
CA VAL A 64 4.05 -1.64 -8.66
C VAL A 64 2.89 -2.32 -7.93
N ASN A 65 2.91 -2.33 -6.59
CA ASN A 65 1.82 -2.90 -5.78
C ASN A 65 0.58 -2.02 -5.87
N ILE A 66 0.75 -0.70 -5.78
CA ILE A 66 -0.36 0.25 -5.90
C ILE A 66 -1.02 0.12 -7.28
N THR A 67 -0.22 0.07 -8.35
CA THR A 67 -0.74 -0.10 -9.72
C THR A 67 -1.46 -1.43 -9.91
N ALA A 68 -0.97 -2.53 -9.34
CA ALA A 68 -1.67 -3.81 -9.40
C ALA A 68 -3.03 -3.78 -8.67
N LEU A 69 -3.11 -3.08 -7.53
CA LEU A 69 -4.34 -3.00 -6.73
C LEU A 69 -5.41 -2.10 -7.36
N ILE A 70 -5.02 -0.95 -7.94
CA ILE A 70 -5.98 0.07 -8.41
C ILE A 70 -6.04 0.24 -9.93
N GLY A 71 -5.25 -0.50 -10.70
CA GLY A 71 -5.20 -0.44 -12.16
C GLY A 71 -4.62 0.85 -12.75
N GLY A 72 -4.05 1.74 -11.93
CA GLY A 72 -3.56 3.06 -12.34
C GLY A 72 -2.16 3.41 -11.82
N GLY A 73 -1.48 4.35 -12.49
CA GLY A 73 -0.18 4.86 -12.05
C GLY A 73 -0.27 5.76 -10.81
N VAL A 74 0.80 5.80 -10.02
CA VAL A 74 0.93 6.65 -8.83
C VAL A 74 2.28 7.38 -8.87
N GLY A 75 2.29 8.65 -8.46
CA GLY A 75 3.52 9.46 -8.35
C GLY A 75 4.33 9.15 -7.09
N SER A 76 5.57 9.62 -7.06
CA SER A 76 6.39 9.57 -5.84
C SER A 76 5.72 10.37 -4.72
N GLY A 77 5.61 9.79 -3.52
CA GLY A 77 4.96 10.42 -2.37
C GLY A 77 3.44 10.66 -2.50
N GLU A 78 2.80 10.22 -3.59
CA GLU A 78 1.34 10.31 -3.74
C GLU A 78 0.66 9.19 -2.92
N MET A 79 -0.37 9.56 -2.16
CA MET A 79 -1.24 8.61 -1.46
C MET A 79 -2.55 8.47 -2.21
N ILE A 80 -3.00 7.23 -2.38
CA ILE A 80 -4.30 6.90 -2.98
C ILE A 80 -5.24 6.47 -1.86
N VAL A 81 -6.39 7.12 -1.75
CA VAL A 81 -7.46 6.73 -0.82
C VAL A 81 -8.46 5.89 -1.59
N VAL A 82 -8.71 4.68 -1.11
CA VAL A 82 -9.63 3.73 -1.73
C VAL A 82 -10.73 3.33 -0.76
N ARG A 83 -11.89 2.98 -1.32
CA ARG A 83 -12.93 2.24 -0.62
C ARG A 83 -12.95 0.81 -1.16
N PRO A 84 -12.81 -0.22 -0.32
CA PRO A 84 -13.05 -1.60 -0.72
C PRO A 84 -14.46 -1.77 -1.28
N THR A 85 -14.57 -2.57 -2.33
CA THR A 85 -15.81 -3.14 -2.89
C THR A 85 -15.62 -4.65 -2.98
N ASP A 86 -16.64 -5.40 -3.35
CA ASP A 86 -16.65 -6.87 -3.30
C ASP A 86 -15.31 -7.51 -3.75
N ASP A 87 -14.87 -7.23 -4.99
CA ASP A 87 -13.63 -7.80 -5.56
C ASP A 87 -12.63 -6.74 -6.03
N SER A 88 -12.81 -5.47 -5.65
CA SER A 88 -11.99 -4.37 -6.19
C SER A 88 -11.85 -3.18 -5.25
N PHE A 89 -11.03 -2.20 -5.65
CA PHE A 89 -10.86 -0.94 -4.94
C PHE A 89 -11.38 0.23 -5.76
N ARG A 90 -12.36 0.95 -5.21
CA ARG A 90 -12.79 2.22 -5.79
C ARG A 90 -11.93 3.35 -5.25
N VAL A 91 -11.20 4.03 -6.12
CA VAL A 91 -10.47 5.26 -5.76
C VAL A 91 -11.48 6.34 -5.37
N VAL A 92 -11.32 6.91 -4.18
CA VAL A 92 -12.18 7.99 -3.65
C VAL A 92 -11.40 9.28 -3.40
N GLY A 93 -10.07 9.24 -3.48
CA GLY A 93 -9.23 10.44 -3.35
C GLY A 93 -7.77 10.18 -3.69
N ARG A 94 -7.06 11.27 -3.97
CA ARG A 94 -5.61 11.29 -4.15
C ARG A 94 -5.04 12.45 -3.36
N VAL A 95 -4.00 12.19 -2.58
CA VAL A 95 -3.26 13.21 -1.83
C VAL A 95 -1.87 13.30 -2.43
N ARG A 96 -1.53 14.47 -2.95
CA ARG A 96 -0.20 14.74 -3.48
C ARG A 96 0.55 15.63 -2.50
N ILE A 97 1.78 15.25 -2.20
CA ILE A 97 2.70 16.13 -1.48
C ILE A 97 3.26 17.10 -2.53
N SER A 98 2.79 18.35 -2.50
CA SER A 98 3.37 19.43 -3.31
C SER A 98 4.56 20.00 -2.54
N GLY A 99 5.79 19.66 -2.95
CA GLY A 99 7.00 20.17 -2.31
C GLY A 99 8.20 19.25 -2.43
N GLN A 100 8.71 19.07 -3.65
CA GLN A 100 10.14 18.93 -3.94
C GLN A 100 10.43 19.73 -5.21
#